data_AF-A0A436F673-F1
#
_entry.id   AF-A0A436F673-F1
#
_cell.length_a   1.000
_cell.length_b   1.000
_cell.length_c   1.000
_cell.angle_alpha   90.00
_cell.angle_beta   90.00
_cell.angle_gamma   90.00
#
_symmetry.space_group_name_H-M   'P 1'
#
loop_
_entity.id
_entity.type
_entity.pdbx_description
1 polymer ?
#
loop_
_entity_poly.entity_id
_entity_poly.type
_entity_poly.pdbx_seq_one_letter_code
_entity_poly.pdbx_strand_id
1 'polypeptide(L)'
;MMSTYFSTLSDALKTAGIFQPCLLLDRDRLDGNIALVKERLDPGLAVRLVDKSLACMPLLAYIAKALGSERFMTFHPPISEAVLKAFPDADLLYGKPMPIGAARAALVKADTDWSRVCWLIDSEERLAEYGALADELGIGLRIAFEIDVGLHRGGFANPEALSKALSALPARLHCEGVMAYEAHAPLIPGLFGGPAKALAKASA
;
A
#
# COMPACT_ATOMS: atom_id res chain seq x y z
N MET A 1 22.58 29.57 -17.03
CA MET A 1 23.30 28.38 -17.53
C MET A 1 22.50 27.15 -17.15
N MET A 2 22.33 26.19 -18.07
CA MET A 2 21.66 24.93 -17.77
C MET A 2 22.58 24.08 -16.87
N SER A 3 22.04 23.44 -15.83
CA SER A 3 22.84 22.56 -14.95
C SER A 3 23.49 21.43 -15.76
N THR A 4 24.73 21.05 -15.40
CA THR A 4 25.47 19.93 -16.01
C THR A 4 24.60 18.67 -16.11
N TYR A 5 23.80 18.41 -15.08
CA TYR A 5 22.85 17.29 -15.04
C TYR A 5 21.86 17.29 -16.23
N PHE A 6 21.19 18.42 -16.48
CA PHE A 6 20.21 18.51 -17.57
C PHE A 6 20.87 18.50 -18.95
N SER A 7 22.12 18.97 -19.06
CA SER A 7 22.89 18.83 -20.29
C SER A 7 23.15 17.36 -20.60
N THR A 8 23.60 16.57 -19.62
CA THR A 8 23.84 15.13 -19.78
C THR A 8 22.57 14.39 -20.21
N LEU A 9 21.42 14.70 -19.59
CA LEU A 9 20.15 14.11 -20.00
C LEU A 9 19.75 14.50 -21.43
N SER A 10 19.94 15.78 -21.80
CA SER A 10 19.64 16.23 -23.16
C SER A 10 20.52 15.53 -24.20
N ASP A 11 21.79 15.30 -23.90
CA ASP A 11 22.71 14.63 -24.82
C ASP A 11 22.40 13.14 -24.94
N ALA A 12 22.05 12.47 -23.83
CA ALA A 12 21.58 11.09 -23.86
C ALA A 12 20.33 10.91 -24.75
N LEU A 13 19.38 11.84 -24.68
CA LEU A 13 18.19 11.83 -25.54
C LEU A 13 18.54 12.01 -27.02
N LYS A 14 19.45 12.95 -27.35
CA LYS A 14 19.93 13.15 -28.74
C LYS A 14 20.63 11.91 -29.26
N THR A 15 21.52 11.30 -28.46
CA THR A 15 22.24 10.07 -28.82
C THR A 15 21.27 8.91 -29.06
N ALA A 16 20.20 8.82 -28.27
CA ALA A 16 19.14 7.81 -28.45
C ALA A 16 18.18 8.13 -29.62
N GLY A 17 18.35 9.27 -30.31
CA GLY A 17 17.46 9.70 -31.39
C GLY A 17 16.06 10.11 -30.92
N ILE A 18 15.89 10.47 -29.65
CA ILE A 18 14.60 10.85 -29.06
C ILE A 18 14.46 12.37 -29.15
N PHE A 19 13.56 12.84 -30.02
CA PHE A 19 13.32 14.26 -30.29
C PHE A 19 11.85 14.66 -30.06
N GLN A 20 11.13 13.88 -29.27
CA GLN A 20 9.71 14.05 -28.94
C GLN A 20 9.52 14.08 -27.41
N PRO A 21 8.38 14.59 -26.91
CA PRO A 21 8.04 14.47 -25.50
C PRO A 21 8.14 13.01 -25.02
N CYS A 22 8.89 12.79 -23.94
CA CYS A 22 9.07 11.48 -23.34
C CYS A 22 9.18 11.59 -21.82
N LEU A 23 8.88 10.49 -21.13
CA LEU A 23 9.19 10.32 -19.72
C LEU A 23 10.57 9.67 -19.60
N LEU A 24 11.49 10.35 -18.91
CA LEU A 24 12.83 9.86 -18.62
C LEU A 24 12.93 9.55 -17.12
N LEU A 25 13.48 8.37 -16.82
CA LEU A 25 13.80 7.96 -15.46
C LEU A 25 15.31 7.83 -15.34
N ASP A 26 15.91 8.67 -14.50
CA ASP A 26 17.30 8.52 -14.09
C ASP A 26 17.39 7.35 -13.09
N ARG A 27 18.00 6.25 -13.52
CA ARG A 27 18.13 5.02 -12.73
C ARG A 27 19.15 5.17 -11.61
N ASP A 28 20.23 5.93 -11.79
CA ASP A 28 21.25 6.11 -10.76
C ASP A 28 20.66 6.90 -9.59
N ARG A 29 19.86 7.93 -9.88
CA ARG A 29 19.11 8.66 -8.84
C ARG A 29 18.03 7.81 -8.19
N LEU A 30 17.34 6.96 -8.95
CA LEU A 30 16.38 6.02 -8.37
C LEU A 30 17.08 5.06 -7.39
N ASP A 31 18.21 4.49 -7.78
CA ASP A 31 18.99 3.57 -6.94
C ASP A 31 19.51 4.27 -5.68
N GLY A 32 19.98 5.51 -5.80
CA GLY A 32 20.34 6.35 -4.65
C GLY A 32 19.16 6.57 -3.69
N ASN A 33 17.96 6.82 -4.21
CA ASN A 33 16.76 6.97 -3.38
C ASN A 33 16.37 5.66 -2.69
N ILE A 34 16.46 4.53 -3.39
CA ILE A 34 16.19 3.20 -2.81
C ILE A 34 17.19 2.92 -1.69
N ALA A 35 18.48 3.18 -1.92
CA ALA A 35 19.52 3.00 -0.91
C ALA A 35 19.25 3.86 0.34
N LEU A 36 18.87 5.14 0.14
CA LEU A 36 18.52 6.03 1.24
C LEU A 36 17.30 5.53 2.03
N VAL A 37 16.27 4.99 1.37
CA VAL A 37 15.12 4.39 2.05
C VAL A 37 15.56 3.18 2.89
N LYS A 38 16.39 2.30 2.33
CA LYS A 38 16.91 1.12 3.05
C LYS A 38 17.77 1.50 4.25
N GLU A 39 18.59 2.55 4.12
CA GLU A 39 19.44 3.05 5.20
C GLU A 39 18.63 3.62 6.36
N ARG A 40 17.51 4.30 6.05
CA ARG A 40 16.70 5.02 7.06
C ARG A 40 15.57 4.20 7.66
N LEU A 41 15.14 3.13 7.00
CA LEU A 41 14.11 2.26 7.52
C LEU A 41 14.66 1.42 8.66
N ASP A 42 13.87 1.27 9.73
CA ASP A 42 14.17 0.30 10.77
C ASP A 42 14.27 -1.12 10.15
N PRO A 43 15.36 -1.88 10.41
CA PRO A 43 15.58 -3.19 9.83
C PRO A 43 14.53 -4.24 10.24
N GLY A 44 13.77 -4.00 11.32
CA GLY A 44 12.66 -4.84 11.75
C GLY A 44 11.35 -4.57 11.00
N LEU A 45 11.26 -3.49 10.21
CA LEU A 45 10.06 -3.14 9.47
C LEU A 45 10.09 -3.68 8.04
N ALA A 46 9.00 -4.34 7.65
CA ALA A 46 8.80 -4.76 6.27
C ALA A 46 8.22 -3.62 5.42
N VAL A 47 8.86 -3.30 4.29
CA VAL A 47 8.34 -2.28 3.34
C VAL A 47 7.24 -2.87 2.47
N ARG A 48 6.11 -2.17 2.35
CA ARG A 48 5.12 -2.41 1.30
C ARG A 48 5.24 -1.34 0.20
N LEU A 49 5.41 -1.76 -1.05
CA LEU A 49 5.44 -0.84 -2.20
C LEU A 49 4.04 -0.44 -2.62
N VAL A 50 3.81 0.87 -2.74
CA VAL A 50 2.50 1.43 -3.09
C VAL A 50 2.36 1.53 -4.61
N ASP A 51 1.35 0.87 -5.18
CA ASP A 51 1.18 0.79 -6.64
C ASP A 51 0.45 2.00 -7.26
N LYS A 52 -0.37 2.75 -6.50
CA LYS A 52 -1.23 3.81 -7.05
C LYS A 52 -0.48 4.92 -7.79
N SER A 53 0.71 5.27 -7.31
CA SER A 53 1.60 6.27 -7.93
C SER A 53 2.61 5.64 -8.90
N LEU A 54 2.67 4.31 -8.94
CA LEU A 54 3.70 3.54 -9.61
C LEU A 54 3.11 2.31 -10.31
N ALA A 55 2.07 2.52 -11.11
CA ALA A 55 1.40 1.46 -11.88
C ALA A 55 2.24 1.02 -13.12
N CYS A 56 3.52 0.69 -12.89
CA CYS A 56 4.49 0.27 -13.91
C CYS A 56 5.15 -1.03 -13.43
N MET A 57 4.70 -2.18 -13.94
CA MET A 57 5.16 -3.50 -13.47
C MET A 57 6.68 -3.68 -13.54
N PRO A 58 7.40 -3.30 -14.62
CA PRO A 58 8.85 -3.41 -14.65
C PRO A 58 9.55 -2.57 -13.57
N LEU A 59 9.01 -1.39 -13.26
CA LEU A 59 9.56 -0.51 -12.24
C LEU A 59 9.24 -1.00 -10.82
N LEU A 60 8.02 -1.52 -10.59
CA LEU A 60 7.67 -2.22 -9.36
C LEU A 60 8.60 -3.41 -9.13
N ALA A 61 8.84 -4.24 -10.15
CA ALA A 61 9.75 -5.38 -10.08
C ALA A 61 11.18 -4.96 -9.72
N TYR A 62 11.66 -3.88 -10.35
CA TYR A 62 12.98 -3.33 -10.09
C TYR A 62 13.14 -2.88 -8.63
N ILE A 63 12.20 -2.07 -8.14
CA ILE A 63 12.26 -1.51 -6.78
C ILE A 63 12.01 -2.62 -5.74
N ALA A 64 11.05 -3.51 -5.97
CA ALA A 64 10.76 -4.66 -5.11
C ALA A 64 12.00 -5.52 -4.90
N LYS A 65 12.70 -5.86 -5.99
CA LYS A 65 13.97 -6.59 -5.95
C LYS A 65 15.05 -5.84 -5.18
N ALA A 66 15.21 -4.54 -5.42
CA ALA A 66 16.23 -3.73 -4.74
C ALA A 66 15.97 -3.58 -3.23
N LEU A 67 14.70 -3.52 -2.83
CA LEU A 67 14.25 -3.51 -1.44
C LEU A 67 14.22 -4.90 -0.80
N GLY A 68 14.24 -5.98 -1.58
CA GLY A 68 14.02 -7.34 -1.08
C GLY A 68 12.61 -7.54 -0.53
N SER A 69 11.60 -6.91 -1.14
CA SER A 69 10.21 -6.99 -0.71
C SER A 69 9.32 -7.61 -1.78
N GLU A 70 8.41 -8.46 -1.34
CA GLU A 70 7.30 -9.00 -2.13
C GLU A 70 5.95 -8.39 -1.70
N ARG A 71 5.99 -7.37 -0.84
CA ARG A 71 4.78 -6.78 -0.27
C ARG A 71 4.35 -5.54 -1.03
N PHE A 72 3.07 -5.47 -1.36
CA PHE A 72 2.48 -4.36 -2.09
C PHE A 72 1.29 -3.77 -1.32
N MET A 73 1.08 -2.48 -1.49
CA MET A 73 -0.10 -1.76 -1.05
C MET A 73 -0.88 -1.34 -2.31
N THR A 74 -2.11 -1.84 -2.44
CA THR A 74 -2.96 -1.67 -3.64
C THR A 74 -4.23 -0.88 -3.37
N PHE A 75 -4.81 -0.32 -4.43
CA PHE A 75 -5.99 0.55 -4.36
C PHE A 75 -7.02 0.25 -5.45
N HIS A 76 -6.74 -0.61 -6.44
CA HIS A 76 -7.66 -0.81 -7.56
C HIS A 76 -7.58 -2.24 -8.10
N PRO A 77 -8.69 -3.02 -8.14
CA PRO A 77 -8.64 -4.43 -8.52
C PRO A 77 -7.93 -4.75 -9.84
N PRO A 78 -8.11 -4.00 -10.95
CA PRO A 78 -7.33 -4.24 -12.17
C PRO A 78 -5.81 -4.13 -11.98
N ILE A 79 -5.34 -3.22 -11.12
CA ILE A 79 -3.91 -3.12 -10.78
C ILE A 79 -3.50 -4.26 -9.85
N SER A 80 -4.30 -4.58 -8.83
CA SER A 80 -4.06 -5.75 -7.96
C SER A 80 -3.91 -7.03 -8.77
N GLU A 81 -4.79 -7.24 -9.74
CA GLU A 81 -4.78 -8.40 -10.63
C GLU A 81 -3.50 -8.45 -11.47
N ALA A 82 -3.07 -7.31 -12.02
CA ALA A 82 -1.81 -7.21 -12.75
C ALA A 82 -0.59 -7.49 -11.86
N VAL A 83 -0.59 -7.01 -10.61
CA VAL A 83 0.46 -7.29 -9.62
C VAL A 83 0.47 -8.78 -9.27
N LEU A 84 -0.67 -9.37 -8.93
CA LEU A 84 -0.77 -10.80 -8.59
C LEU A 84 -0.30 -11.71 -9.73
N LYS A 85 -0.53 -11.32 -10.99
CA LYS A 85 -0.06 -12.03 -12.19
C LYS A 85 1.43 -11.83 -12.45
N ALA A 86 1.96 -10.63 -12.23
CA ALA A 86 3.37 -10.31 -12.47
C ALA A 86 4.31 -10.83 -11.36
N PHE A 87 3.79 -10.99 -10.13
CA PHE A 87 4.55 -11.32 -8.93
C PHE A 87 3.92 -12.52 -8.22
N PRO A 88 4.41 -13.74 -8.45
CA PRO A 88 3.84 -14.97 -7.89
C PRO A 88 3.77 -14.99 -6.37
N ASP A 89 4.76 -14.39 -5.70
CA ASP A 89 4.87 -14.36 -4.24
C ASP A 89 4.31 -13.08 -3.61
N ALA A 90 3.66 -12.22 -4.40
CA ALA A 90 3.20 -10.93 -3.90
C ALA A 90 2.17 -11.06 -2.77
N ASP A 91 2.41 -10.35 -1.67
CA ASP A 91 1.49 -10.16 -0.54
C ASP A 91 0.88 -8.75 -0.60
N LEU A 92 -0.41 -8.66 -0.92
CA LEU A 92 -1.10 -7.40 -1.16
C LEU A 92 -1.89 -7.00 0.08
N LEU A 93 -1.80 -5.73 0.47
CA LEU A 93 -2.70 -5.08 1.41
C LEU A 93 -3.44 -3.96 0.69
N TYR A 94 -4.76 -3.94 0.79
CA TYR A 94 -5.52 -2.79 0.30
C TYR A 94 -5.28 -1.56 1.20
N GLY A 95 -4.85 -0.45 0.59
CA GLY A 95 -4.67 0.83 1.29
C GLY A 95 -5.93 1.69 1.32
N LYS A 96 -7.07 1.15 0.89
CA LYS A 96 -8.39 1.75 1.03
C LYS A 96 -9.47 0.66 1.09
N PRO A 97 -10.61 0.91 1.74
CA PRO A 97 -11.70 -0.04 1.73
C PRO A 97 -12.29 -0.19 0.33
N MET A 98 -12.61 -1.43 -0.04
CA MET A 98 -13.22 -1.76 -1.32
C MET A 98 -14.71 -2.07 -1.14
N PRO A 99 -15.61 -1.44 -1.92
CA PRO A 99 -17.03 -1.81 -1.94
C PRO A 99 -17.19 -3.30 -2.21
N ILE A 100 -18.16 -3.95 -1.55
CA ILE A 100 -18.33 -5.40 -1.61
C ILE A 100 -18.55 -5.92 -3.03
N GLY A 101 -19.24 -5.16 -3.89
CA GLY A 101 -19.43 -5.51 -5.30
C GLY A 101 -18.12 -5.59 -6.09
N ALA A 102 -17.15 -4.74 -5.78
CA ALA A 102 -15.83 -4.77 -6.42
C ALA A 102 -14.99 -5.95 -5.92
N ALA A 103 -15.07 -6.27 -4.62
CA ALA A 103 -14.42 -7.45 -4.05
C ALA A 103 -14.99 -8.74 -4.63
N ARG A 104 -16.32 -8.86 -4.69
CA ARG A 104 -17.01 -9.99 -5.35
C ARG A 104 -16.54 -10.16 -6.79
N ALA A 105 -16.57 -9.10 -7.59
CA ALA A 105 -16.17 -9.15 -8.99
C ALA A 105 -14.71 -9.60 -9.19
N ALA A 106 -13.83 -9.27 -8.24
CA ALA A 106 -12.46 -9.78 -8.22
C ALA A 106 -12.40 -11.27 -7.84
N LEU A 107 -13.06 -11.66 -6.74
CA LEU A 107 -12.98 -13.00 -6.16
C LEU A 107 -13.62 -14.10 -7.02
N VAL A 108 -14.64 -13.78 -7.84
CA VAL A 108 -15.27 -14.77 -8.73
C VAL A 108 -14.47 -15.02 -10.02
N LYS A 109 -13.45 -14.21 -10.32
CA LYS A 109 -12.56 -14.46 -11.45
C LYS A 109 -11.57 -15.57 -11.10
N ALA A 110 -11.59 -16.66 -11.86
CA ALA A 110 -10.79 -17.85 -11.58
C ALA A 110 -9.31 -17.78 -12.01
N ASP A 111 -8.88 -16.73 -12.72
CA ASP A 111 -7.55 -16.66 -13.35
C ASP A 111 -6.47 -16.02 -12.46
N THR A 112 -6.85 -15.58 -11.27
CA THR A 112 -5.98 -14.83 -10.36
C THR A 112 -6.16 -15.33 -8.94
N ASP A 113 -5.06 -15.66 -8.27
CA ASP A 113 -5.09 -16.07 -6.88
C ASP A 113 -5.23 -14.84 -5.95
N TRP A 114 -6.48 -14.54 -5.57
CA TRP A 114 -6.81 -13.46 -4.64
C TRP A 114 -6.62 -13.84 -3.17
N SER A 115 -6.22 -15.08 -2.84
CA SER A 115 -5.97 -15.49 -1.44
C SER A 115 -4.79 -14.73 -0.80
N ARG A 116 -3.89 -14.20 -1.64
CA ARG A 116 -2.75 -13.36 -1.25
C ARG A 116 -3.11 -11.91 -0.95
N VAL A 117 -4.38 -11.55 -1.02
CA VAL A 117 -4.87 -10.19 -0.77
C VAL A 117 -5.46 -10.08 0.64
N CYS A 118 -4.94 -9.11 1.39
CA CYS A 118 -5.52 -8.61 2.62
C CYS A 118 -6.43 -7.41 2.33
N TRP A 119 -7.72 -7.57 2.58
CA TRP A 119 -8.76 -6.55 2.33
C TRP A 119 -8.88 -5.60 3.52
N LEU A 120 -9.22 -4.35 3.24
CA LEU A 120 -9.31 -3.33 4.30
C LEU A 120 -10.76 -3.12 4.76
N ILE A 121 -10.98 -3.25 6.07
CA ILE A 121 -12.29 -3.11 6.73
C ILE A 121 -12.25 -1.90 7.65
N ASP A 122 -13.15 -0.94 7.42
CA ASP A 122 -13.15 0.36 8.14
C ASP A 122 -14.38 0.53 9.05
N SER A 123 -15.34 -0.40 8.99
CA SER A 123 -16.64 -0.30 9.66
C SER A 123 -17.24 -1.68 9.95
N GLU A 124 -18.17 -1.72 10.91
CA GLU A 124 -18.96 -2.93 11.22
C GLU A 124 -19.81 -3.39 10.03
N GLU A 125 -20.37 -2.45 9.26
CA GLU A 125 -21.17 -2.74 8.08
C GLU A 125 -20.33 -3.49 7.04
N ARG A 126 -19.13 -2.99 6.73
CA ARG A 126 -18.26 -3.67 5.75
C ARG A 126 -17.75 -5.00 6.27
N LEU A 127 -17.51 -5.13 7.58
CA LEU A 127 -17.16 -6.42 8.17
C LEU A 127 -18.27 -7.45 7.90
N ALA A 128 -19.53 -7.07 8.10
CA ALA A 128 -20.68 -7.93 7.83
C ALA A 128 -20.82 -8.27 6.33
N GLU A 129 -20.63 -7.28 5.44
CA GLU A 129 -20.65 -7.50 3.99
C GLU A 129 -19.61 -8.53 3.54
N TYR A 130 -18.37 -8.40 4.02
CA TYR A 130 -17.29 -9.33 3.69
C TYR A 130 -17.52 -10.71 4.31
N GLY A 131 -18.07 -10.77 5.52
CA GLY A 131 -18.45 -12.04 6.17
C GLY A 131 -19.47 -12.80 5.34
N ALA A 132 -20.55 -12.12 4.94
CA ALA A 132 -21.59 -12.72 4.10
C ALA A 132 -21.06 -13.18 2.74
N LEU A 133 -20.18 -12.40 2.10
CA LEU A 133 -19.54 -12.80 0.84
C LEU A 133 -18.63 -14.03 1.01
N ALA A 134 -17.84 -14.08 2.08
CA ALA A 134 -16.97 -15.21 2.37
C ALA A 134 -17.78 -16.50 2.62
N ASP A 135 -18.90 -16.40 3.34
CA ASP A 135 -19.83 -17.51 3.55
C ASP A 135 -20.50 -17.97 2.25
N GLU A 136 -20.98 -17.04 1.43
CA GLU A 136 -21.61 -17.34 0.14
C GLU A 136 -20.65 -18.05 -0.82
N LEU A 137 -19.42 -17.57 -0.92
CA LEU A 137 -18.40 -18.15 -1.80
C LEU A 137 -17.71 -19.38 -1.20
N GLY A 138 -17.91 -19.64 0.10
CA GLY A 138 -17.27 -20.75 0.80
C GLY A 138 -15.74 -20.61 0.93
N ILE A 139 -15.19 -19.39 0.86
CA ILE A 139 -13.75 -19.11 0.91
C ILE A 139 -13.34 -18.38 2.19
N GLY A 140 -12.07 -18.52 2.58
CA GLY A 140 -11.48 -17.68 3.62
C GLY A 140 -10.93 -16.37 3.03
N LEU A 141 -11.11 -15.25 3.72
CA LEU A 141 -10.56 -13.96 3.31
C LEU A 141 -9.65 -13.38 4.40
N ARG A 142 -8.50 -12.85 3.99
CA ARG A 142 -7.60 -12.09 4.86
C ARG A 142 -8.09 -10.65 4.94
N ILE A 143 -8.14 -10.07 6.14
CA ILE A 143 -8.55 -8.69 6.35
C ILE A 143 -7.59 -7.96 7.29
N ALA A 144 -7.52 -6.64 7.14
CA ALA A 144 -6.96 -5.74 8.14
C ALA A 144 -7.99 -4.67 8.50
N PHE A 145 -8.02 -4.27 9.76
CA PHE A 145 -8.89 -3.19 10.22
C PHE A 145 -8.23 -1.83 10.02
N GLU A 146 -8.92 -0.91 9.37
CA GLU A 146 -8.50 0.49 9.32
C GLU A 146 -8.86 1.18 10.63
N ILE A 147 -7.93 1.92 11.23
CA ILE A 147 -8.17 2.74 12.42
C ILE A 147 -8.04 4.21 12.09
N ASP A 148 -8.93 5.02 12.68
CA ASP A 148 -8.82 6.47 12.57
C ASP A 148 -7.75 6.98 13.55
N VAL A 149 -6.71 7.60 13.01
CA VAL A 149 -5.61 8.21 13.78
C VAL A 149 -5.66 9.74 13.75
N GLY A 150 -6.81 10.34 13.42
CA GLY A 150 -7.06 11.78 13.52
C GLY A 150 -7.21 12.52 12.20
N LEU A 151 -7.09 11.83 11.06
CA LEU A 151 -7.42 12.44 9.76
C LEU A 151 -8.90 12.33 9.41
N HIS A 152 -9.67 11.51 10.13
CA HIS A 152 -11.10 11.28 9.87
C HIS A 152 -11.38 10.91 8.40
N ARG A 153 -10.46 10.15 7.79
CA ARG A 153 -10.53 9.71 6.39
C ARG A 153 -11.18 8.34 6.22
N GLY A 154 -11.39 7.64 7.31
CA GLY A 154 -11.86 6.26 7.37
C GLY A 154 -11.40 5.60 8.67
N GLY A 155 -11.89 4.39 8.90
CA GLY A 155 -11.48 3.54 10.00
C GLY A 155 -12.36 3.64 11.24
N PHE A 156 -12.13 2.70 12.15
CA PHE A 156 -12.77 2.68 13.46
C PHE A 156 -12.30 3.88 14.27
N ALA A 157 -13.25 4.72 14.67
CA ALA A 157 -12.98 6.00 15.34
C ALA A 157 -12.45 5.87 16.77
N ASN A 158 -12.68 4.72 17.43
CA ASN A 158 -12.25 4.48 18.79
C ASN A 158 -11.99 2.99 19.06
N PRO A 159 -11.21 2.67 20.12
CA PRO A 159 -10.89 1.30 20.48
C PRO A 159 -12.11 0.42 20.79
N GLU A 160 -13.18 1.00 21.34
CA GLU A 160 -14.40 0.25 21.69
C GLU A 160 -15.11 -0.28 20.44
N ALA A 161 -15.21 0.53 19.40
CA ALA A 161 -15.79 0.14 18.12
C ALA A 161 -14.95 -0.96 17.43
N LEU A 162 -13.61 -0.83 17.46
CA LEU A 162 -12.73 -1.88 16.94
C LEU A 162 -12.85 -3.18 17.75
N SER A 163 -12.91 -3.09 19.08
CA SER A 163 -13.07 -4.24 19.98
C SER A 163 -14.39 -4.98 19.72
N LYS A 164 -15.48 -4.24 19.49
CA LYS A 164 -16.77 -4.81 19.10
C LYS A 164 -16.69 -5.53 17.76
N ALA A 165 -16.04 -4.93 16.75
CA ALA A 165 -15.84 -5.55 15.44
C ALA A 165 -14.98 -6.83 15.53
N LEU A 166 -13.89 -6.82 16.30
CA LEU A 166 -13.05 -7.99 16.55
C LEU A 166 -13.82 -9.12 17.25
N SER A 167 -14.67 -8.77 18.22
CA SER A 167 -15.51 -9.75 18.93
C SER A 167 -16.59 -10.36 18.04
N ALA A 168 -16.98 -9.67 16.97
CA ALA A 168 -17.97 -10.10 15.99
C ALA A 168 -17.34 -10.63 14.69
N LEU A 169 -16.05 -10.98 14.69
CA LEU A 169 -15.32 -11.43 13.50
C LEU A 169 -15.98 -12.69 12.91
N PRO A 170 -16.46 -12.65 11.65
CA PRO A 170 -17.03 -13.82 10.98
C PRO A 170 -16.00 -14.95 10.84
N ALA A 171 -16.46 -16.20 10.93
CA ALA A 171 -15.59 -17.39 11.00
C ALA A 171 -14.63 -17.57 9.81
N ARG A 172 -15.02 -17.05 8.63
CA ARG A 172 -14.22 -17.12 7.39
C ARG A 172 -13.34 -15.88 7.14
N LEU A 173 -13.37 -14.90 8.02
CA LEU A 173 -12.48 -13.73 7.95
C LEU A 173 -11.30 -13.92 8.89
N HIS A 174 -10.10 -13.74 8.37
CA HIS A 174 -8.85 -13.85 9.12
C HIS A 174 -8.25 -12.46 9.31
N CYS A 175 -8.21 -11.99 10.55
CA CYS A 175 -7.61 -10.70 10.89
C CYS A 175 -6.08 -10.79 10.86
N GLU A 176 -5.46 -10.03 9.97
CA GLU A 176 -4.00 -9.92 9.78
C GLU A 176 -3.40 -8.75 10.57
N GLY A 177 -4.24 -7.89 11.17
CA GLY A 177 -3.82 -6.74 11.96
C GLY A 177 -4.61 -5.47 11.68
N VAL A 178 -3.95 -4.34 11.90
CA VAL A 178 -4.51 -3.00 11.72
C VAL A 178 -3.70 -2.18 10.71
N MET A 179 -4.36 -1.24 10.05
CA MET A 179 -3.76 -0.27 9.14
C MET A 179 -4.19 1.13 9.54
N ALA A 180 -3.25 2.06 9.55
CA ALA A 180 -3.52 3.48 9.79
C ALA A 180 -2.80 4.33 8.73
N TYR A 181 -3.36 5.50 8.43
CA TYR A 181 -2.72 6.46 7.55
C TYR A 181 -2.52 7.81 8.25
N GLU A 182 -1.27 8.10 8.58
CA GLU A 182 -0.88 9.22 9.45
C GLU A 182 -0.17 10.37 8.71
N ALA A 183 -0.65 10.76 7.53
CA ALA A 183 0.01 11.82 6.73
C ALA A 183 0.15 13.19 7.43
N HIS A 184 -0.58 13.42 8.52
CA HIS A 184 -0.48 14.62 9.33
C HIS A 184 0.61 14.56 10.40
N ALA A 185 1.14 13.39 10.75
CA ALA A 185 2.14 13.24 11.81
C ALA A 185 3.43 14.06 11.55
N PRO A 186 3.95 14.15 10.30
CA PRO A 186 5.08 15.04 9.99
C PRO A 186 4.75 16.54 10.08
N LEU A 187 3.46 16.90 10.10
CA LEU A 187 2.98 18.28 10.12
C LEU A 187 2.66 18.79 11.53
N ILE A 188 2.96 18.01 12.57
CA ILE A 188 2.69 18.40 13.97
C ILE A 188 3.46 19.70 14.28
N PRO A 189 2.77 20.80 14.65
CA PRO A 189 3.43 22.07 14.91
C PRO A 189 4.44 21.99 16.05
N GLY A 190 5.51 22.78 15.96
CA GLY A 190 6.57 22.82 16.98
C GLY A 190 6.09 23.18 18.38
N LEU A 191 5.00 23.96 18.50
CA LEU A 191 4.36 24.31 19.77
C LEU A 191 3.85 23.07 20.54
N PHE A 192 3.55 21.98 19.84
CA PHE A 192 3.12 20.70 20.43
C PHE A 192 4.26 19.68 20.56
N GLY A 193 5.52 20.12 20.41
CA GLY A 193 6.71 19.29 20.49
C GLY A 193 7.24 18.78 19.15
N GLY A 194 6.56 19.08 18.05
CA GLY A 194 6.94 18.65 16.71
C GLY A 194 6.89 17.12 16.51
N PRO A 195 7.22 16.63 15.30
CA PRO A 195 7.14 15.21 14.96
C PRO A 195 7.98 14.30 15.88
N ALA A 196 9.16 14.75 16.30
CA ALA A 196 10.07 13.95 17.13
C ALA A 196 9.51 13.66 18.53
N LYS A 197 8.92 14.65 19.20
CA LYS A 197 8.34 14.45 20.54
C LYS A 197 7.03 13.69 20.49
N ALA A 198 6.25 13.86 19.41
CA ALA A 198 5.05 13.06 19.17
C ALA A 198 5.39 11.57 18.98
N LEU A 199 6.43 11.27 18.18
CA LEU A 199 6.93 9.91 17.99
C LEU A 199 7.39 9.29 19.32
N ALA A 200 8.21 10.01 20.09
CA ALA A 200 8.69 9.52 21.39
C ALA A 200 7.56 9.20 22.38
N LYS A 201 6.44 9.93 22.31
CA LYS A 201 5.26 9.67 23.15
C LYS A 201 4.42 8.48 22.65
N ALA A 202 4.34 8.27 21.34
CA ALA A 202 3.61 7.15 20.75
C ALA A 202 4.35 5.81 20.91
N SER A 203 5.67 5.84 21.03
CA SER A 203 6.52 4.66 21.20
C SER A 203 6.84 4.30 22.66
N ALA A 204 6.24 4.99 23.64
CA ALA A 204 6.42 4.78 25.07
C ALA A 204 5.26 3.97 25.67
#